data_AF-K5W683-F1
#
_entry.id   AF-K5W683-F1
#
_cell.length_a   1.000
_cell.length_b   1.000
_cell.length_c   1.000
_cell.angle_alpha   90.00
_cell.angle_beta   90.00
_cell.angle_gamma   90.00
#
_symmetry.space_group_name_H-M   'P 1'
#
loop_
_entity.id
_entity.type
_entity.pdbx_description
1 polymer ?
#
loop_
_entity_poly.entity_id
_entity_poly.type
_entity_poly.pdbx_seq_one_letter_code
_entity_poly.pdbx_strand_id
1 'polypeptide(L)'
;MASRTARSRCPRSAHSGTAGCVLARRLAEERNLSILLIERGDARDNWLDKTPLVSTHQFSDKKHSVVLQSRLRGDATTEIVTGKGLGGTSRINGLQYTRGVPGDYNAWAESGRQGWSYEELRPYFEKAEGHWSPVTHAHYGKSGPLQVQAPPPNFKFGVSREIAHAAEKLGFAICNDVNDARLPTSGCFLLHLTTAQDGYRSSTFRAYLPKHFVLAHRENLHICTKTIACKVEVKQSATGTLRATGVILQGTKPGSSTRFVAARKEVVLCCGAITTPQLLMLRSPSRLGIGPANHLQQVGVPVVHELDGVGSNLQDHMGCSDVATYHRL
;
A
#
# COMPACT_ATOMS: atom_id res chain seq x y z
N MET A 1 4.11 41.49 18.09
CA MET A 1 2.99 40.82 17.41
C MET A 1 3.49 40.24 16.10
N ALA A 2 3.74 38.93 16.03
CA ALA A 2 4.12 38.26 14.79
C ALA A 2 3.29 36.99 14.69
N SER A 3 2.17 37.07 13.97
CA SER A 3 1.30 35.91 13.72
C SER A 3 1.99 34.97 12.74
N ARG A 4 2.55 33.87 13.26
CA ARG A 4 2.89 32.70 12.45
C ARG A 4 1.58 32.03 12.04
N THR A 5 1.00 32.50 10.94
CA THR A 5 -0.03 31.74 10.23
C THR A 5 0.63 30.53 9.59
N ALA A 6 0.61 29.41 10.32
CA ALA A 6 0.89 28.09 9.78
C ALA A 6 -0.14 27.77 8.70
N ARG A 7 0.11 28.19 7.46
CA ARG A 7 -0.60 27.66 6.29
C ARG A 7 -0.17 26.21 6.16
N SER A 8 -0.93 25.31 6.77
CA SER A 8 -0.86 23.87 6.57
C SER A 8 -1.07 23.58 5.08
N ARG A 9 0.03 23.47 4.33
CA ARG A 9 0.00 22.98 2.95
C ARG A 9 -0.35 21.50 3.01
N CYS A 10 -1.66 21.21 2.95
CA CYS A 10 -2.21 19.87 2.76
C CYS A 10 -1.41 19.13 1.66
N PRO A 11 -0.97 17.88 1.88
CA PRO A 11 -0.14 17.17 0.91
C PRO A 11 -0.96 16.87 -0.36
N ARG A 12 -0.86 17.78 -1.33
CA ARG A 12 -1.39 17.61 -2.68
C ARG A 12 -0.69 16.43 -3.33
N SER A 13 -1.31 15.26 -3.43
CA SER A 13 -1.09 14.29 -4.52
C SER A 13 -1.60 12.89 -4.27
N ALA A 14 -2.15 12.27 -5.30
CA ALA A 14 -2.25 10.82 -5.50
C ALA A 14 -0.88 10.12 -5.52
N HIS A 15 -0.84 8.91 -4.99
CA HIS A 15 0.29 7.98 -5.08
C HIS A 15 -0.14 6.74 -5.90
N SER A 16 0.81 6.06 -6.53
CA SER A 16 0.70 4.71 -7.07
C SER A 16 1.56 3.81 -6.20
N GLY A 17 0.98 3.41 -5.06
CA GLY A 17 1.65 2.55 -4.09
C GLY A 17 1.65 1.07 -4.49
N THR A 18 1.57 0.21 -3.49
CA THR A 18 1.54 -1.25 -3.61
C THR A 18 0.52 -1.75 -4.62
N ALA A 19 -0.76 -1.36 -4.48
CA ALA A 19 -1.85 -1.82 -5.35
C ALA A 19 -1.72 -1.30 -6.79
N GLY A 20 -1.23 -0.07 -6.98
CA GLY A 20 -1.09 0.54 -8.31
C GLY A 20 -0.11 -0.23 -9.20
N CYS A 21 0.99 -0.72 -8.63
CA CYS A 21 1.96 -1.55 -9.37
C CYS A 21 1.36 -2.89 -9.81
N VAL A 22 0.57 -3.53 -8.93
CA VAL A 22 -0.12 -4.79 -9.24
C VAL A 22 -1.11 -4.60 -10.38
N LEU A 23 -2.00 -3.62 -10.27
CA LEU A 23 -3.01 -3.34 -11.28
C LEU A 23 -2.38 -2.94 -12.61
N ALA A 24 -1.35 -2.09 -12.60
CA ALA A 24 -0.66 -1.68 -13.82
C ALA A 24 -0.05 -2.87 -14.57
N ARG A 25 0.58 -3.82 -13.86
CA ARG A 25 1.08 -5.06 -14.49
C ARG A 25 -0.04 -5.88 -15.09
N ARG A 26 -1.05 -6.21 -14.28
CA ARG A 26 -2.14 -7.11 -14.71
C ARG A 26 -2.92 -6.55 -15.88
N LEU A 27 -3.17 -5.24 -15.89
CA LEU A 27 -3.84 -4.59 -17.01
C LEU A 27 -2.92 -4.44 -18.23
N ALA A 28 -1.60 -4.29 -18.05
CA ALA A 28 -0.67 -4.23 -19.18
C ALA A 28 -0.42 -5.59 -19.85
N GLU A 29 -0.67 -6.71 -19.17
CA GLU A 29 -0.69 -8.05 -19.78
C GLU A 29 -1.76 -8.13 -20.89
N GLU A 30 -2.86 -7.37 -20.77
CA GLU A 30 -3.88 -7.21 -21.81
C GLU A 30 -3.44 -6.17 -22.86
N ARG A 31 -2.88 -6.66 -23.98
CA ARG A 31 -2.28 -5.82 -25.05
C ARG A 31 -3.25 -4.84 -25.71
N ASN A 32 -4.56 -5.08 -25.62
CA ASN A 32 -5.60 -4.20 -26.18
C ASN A 32 -5.93 -2.99 -25.29
N LEU A 33 -5.38 -2.91 -24.08
CA LEU A 33 -5.54 -1.79 -23.16
C LEU A 33 -4.32 -0.87 -23.19
N SER A 34 -4.55 0.44 -23.17
CA SER A 34 -3.50 1.43 -22.90
C SER A 34 -3.64 1.95 -21.48
N ILE A 35 -2.58 1.80 -20.70
CA ILE A 35 -2.55 2.01 -19.25
C ILE A 35 -1.62 3.17 -18.93
N LEU A 36 -2.09 4.10 -18.11
CA LEU A 36 -1.29 5.19 -17.56
C LEU A 36 -1.21 5.05 -16.04
N LEU A 37 0.00 4.79 -15.54
CA LEU A 37 0.33 4.78 -14.12
C LEU A 37 0.93 6.13 -13.72
N ILE A 38 0.34 6.79 -12.71
CA ILE A 38 0.77 8.12 -12.23
C ILE A 38 1.33 8.00 -10.82
N GLU A 39 2.55 8.48 -10.62
CA GLU A 39 3.23 8.46 -9.33
C GLU A 39 3.86 9.83 -9.02
N ARG A 40 3.62 10.31 -7.80
CA ARG A 40 4.16 11.58 -7.30
C ARG A 40 5.67 11.51 -7.05
N GLY A 41 6.16 10.42 -6.50
CA GLY A 41 7.58 10.18 -6.27
C GLY A 41 8.32 9.74 -7.52
N ASP A 42 9.54 9.25 -7.34
CA ASP A 42 10.40 8.77 -8.41
C ASP A 42 10.35 7.23 -8.58
N ALA A 43 11.13 6.74 -9.55
CA ALA A 43 11.37 5.33 -9.82
C ALA A 43 12.78 4.89 -9.39
N ARG A 44 13.44 5.60 -8.46
CA ARG A 44 14.78 5.23 -7.99
C ARG A 44 14.73 3.85 -7.35
N ASP A 45 15.68 2.97 -7.64
CA ASP A 45 15.81 1.64 -7.02
C ASP A 45 17.29 1.31 -6.80
N ASN A 46 17.93 2.02 -5.87
CA ASN A 46 19.35 1.86 -5.58
C ASN A 46 19.59 0.87 -4.42
N TRP A 47 20.86 0.63 -4.08
CA TRP A 47 21.23 -0.30 -3.01
C TRP A 47 20.54 0.00 -1.66
N LEU A 48 20.36 1.27 -1.28
CA LEU A 48 19.68 1.65 -0.04
C LEU A 48 18.17 1.30 -0.05
N ASP A 49 17.57 1.30 -1.24
CA ASP A 49 16.15 0.99 -1.42
C ASP A 49 15.87 -0.53 -1.39
N LYS A 50 16.84 -1.34 -1.85
CA LYS A 50 16.68 -2.79 -2.00
C LYS A 50 17.29 -3.63 -0.86
N THR A 51 18.25 -3.10 -0.10
CA THR A 51 18.87 -3.84 1.00
C THR A 51 17.93 -3.94 2.20
N PRO A 52 17.51 -5.15 2.66
CA PRO A 52 16.47 -5.32 3.68
C PRO A 52 16.66 -4.46 4.93
N LEU A 53 17.76 -4.64 5.67
CA LEU A 53 18.00 -3.90 6.93
C LEU A 53 18.06 -2.37 6.72
N VAL A 54 18.70 -1.93 5.64
CA VAL A 54 18.85 -0.48 5.38
C VAL A 54 17.53 0.12 4.93
N SER A 55 16.74 -0.61 4.14
CA SER A 55 15.48 -0.16 3.55
C SER A 55 14.33 -0.01 4.55
N THR A 56 14.39 -0.61 5.73
CA THR A 56 13.37 -0.46 6.80
C THR A 56 13.48 0.82 7.62
N HIS A 57 14.64 1.50 7.63
CA HIS A 57 14.80 2.74 8.40
C HIS A 57 13.99 3.89 7.80
N GLN A 58 12.72 4.00 8.18
CA GLN A 58 11.73 4.87 7.54
C GLN A 58 11.92 6.37 7.83
N PHE A 59 12.75 6.73 8.81
CA PHE A 59 13.02 8.11 9.23
C PHE A 59 14.32 8.70 8.69
N SER A 60 14.99 8.04 7.74
CA SER A 60 16.26 8.56 7.18
C SER A 60 15.97 9.63 6.13
N ASP A 61 16.73 10.74 6.15
CA ASP A 61 16.69 11.81 5.14
C ASP A 61 16.91 11.32 3.70
N LYS A 62 17.56 10.17 3.53
CA LYS A 62 17.86 9.57 2.22
C LYS A 62 16.72 8.69 1.68
N LYS A 63 15.68 8.43 2.49
CA LYS A 63 14.55 7.57 2.14
C LYS A 63 13.40 8.36 1.57
N HIS A 64 12.59 7.68 0.77
CA HIS A 64 11.36 8.24 0.22
C HIS A 64 10.19 7.99 1.16
N SER A 65 10.25 8.55 2.36
CA SER A 65 9.15 8.50 3.30
C SER A 65 8.43 9.85 3.32
N VAL A 66 7.12 9.80 3.55
CA VAL A 66 6.30 10.95 3.94
C VAL A 66 5.78 10.65 5.33
N VAL A 67 6.20 11.48 6.28
CA VAL A 67 5.74 11.42 7.67
C VAL A 67 4.57 12.39 7.82
N LEU A 68 3.45 11.86 8.30
CA LEU A 68 2.23 12.61 8.57
C LEU A 68 2.00 12.60 10.08
N GLN A 69 1.74 13.76 10.66
CA GLN A 69 1.34 13.84 12.06
C GLN A 69 -0.15 13.53 12.18
N SER A 70 -0.48 12.60 13.07
CA SER A 70 -1.84 12.22 13.44
C SER A 70 -2.07 12.52 14.91
N ARG A 71 -3.28 12.92 15.26
CA ARG A 71 -3.67 13.15 16.65
C ARG A 71 -4.29 11.87 17.21
N LEU A 72 -3.82 11.45 18.37
CA LEU A 72 -4.43 10.38 19.17
C LEU A 72 -5.49 10.98 20.11
N ARG A 73 -5.84 10.26 21.17
CA ARG A 73 -6.74 10.76 22.22
C ARG A 73 -6.07 11.88 23.02
N GLY A 74 -6.79 12.98 23.24
CA GLY A 74 -6.27 14.15 23.95
C GLY A 74 -5.25 14.92 23.12
N ASP A 75 -4.13 15.33 23.72
CA ASP A 75 -3.06 16.09 23.05
C ASP A 75 -1.91 15.22 22.53
N ALA A 76 -2.01 13.90 22.72
CA ALA A 76 -1.03 12.97 22.19
C ALA A 76 -1.05 12.97 20.66
N THR A 77 0.14 12.92 20.05
CA THR A 77 0.32 12.82 18.61
C THR A 77 1.11 11.56 18.28
N THR A 78 0.93 11.07 17.06
CA THR A 78 1.67 9.94 16.50
C THR A 78 2.02 10.22 15.06
N GLU A 79 2.94 9.44 14.52
CA GLU A 79 3.42 9.58 13.15
C GLU A 79 2.91 8.44 12.28
N ILE A 80 2.30 8.78 11.16
CA ILE A 80 1.96 7.85 10.09
C ILE A 80 3.00 8.00 9.00
N VAL A 81 3.74 6.93 8.74
CA VAL A 81 4.80 6.93 7.72
C VAL A 81 4.34 6.20 6.47
N THR A 82 4.45 6.87 5.32
CA THR A 82 4.06 6.32 4.02
C THR A 82 5.21 6.38 3.02
N GLY A 83 5.29 5.42 2.10
CA GLY A 83 6.31 5.43 1.05
C GLY A 83 5.93 6.36 -0.11
N LYS A 84 6.92 7.06 -0.65
CA LYS A 84 6.82 7.97 -1.81
C LYS A 84 7.61 7.37 -2.98
N GLY A 85 7.01 7.36 -4.17
CA GLY A 85 7.62 6.75 -5.36
C GLY A 85 7.01 5.40 -5.70
N LEU A 86 7.38 4.89 -6.87
CA LEU A 86 6.78 3.66 -7.40
C LEU A 86 7.00 2.51 -6.42
N GLY A 87 5.93 1.76 -6.14
CA GLY A 87 5.90 0.70 -5.13
C GLY A 87 5.47 1.17 -3.73
N GLY A 88 5.37 2.48 -3.50
CA GLY A 88 4.87 3.08 -2.25
C GLY A 88 5.53 2.51 -1.00
N THR A 89 4.73 2.25 0.03
CA THR A 89 5.21 1.78 1.34
C THR A 89 5.89 0.40 1.29
N SER A 90 5.70 -0.41 0.25
CA SER A 90 6.41 -1.71 0.11
C SER A 90 7.94 -1.55 -0.02
N ARG A 91 8.42 -0.34 -0.30
CA ARG A 91 9.86 -0.01 -0.38
C ARG A 91 10.50 0.31 0.97
N ILE A 92 9.70 0.59 1.98
CA ILE A 92 10.18 1.03 3.31
C ILE A 92 9.63 0.19 4.46
N ASN A 93 8.67 -0.71 4.21
CA ASN A 93 8.04 -1.54 5.24
C ASN A 93 9.02 -2.55 5.88
N GLY A 94 8.59 -3.24 6.94
CA GLY A 94 9.37 -4.25 7.66
C GLY A 94 9.65 -5.57 6.95
N LEU A 95 9.33 -5.70 5.64
CA LEU A 95 9.41 -6.93 4.83
C LEU A 95 8.55 -8.11 5.33
N GLN A 96 7.88 -8.00 6.46
CA GLN A 96 7.03 -9.05 7.01
C GLN A 96 5.90 -9.39 6.02
N TYR A 97 5.74 -10.67 5.74
CA TYR A 97 4.71 -11.19 4.86
C TYR A 97 3.71 -12.02 5.66
N THR A 98 2.58 -11.39 5.98
CA THR A 98 1.43 -12.04 6.60
C THR A 98 0.19 -11.86 5.71
N ARG A 99 -0.64 -12.89 5.64
CA ARG A 99 -2.02 -12.84 5.16
C ARG A 99 -2.93 -12.48 6.34
N GLY A 100 -4.16 -12.07 6.06
CA GLY A 100 -5.21 -11.99 7.08
C GLY A 100 -5.67 -13.38 7.50
N VAL A 101 -6.37 -13.47 8.64
CA VAL A 101 -7.00 -14.73 9.05
C VAL A 101 -8.28 -14.96 8.23
N PRO A 102 -8.68 -16.22 7.95
CA PRO A 102 -9.87 -16.50 7.15
C PRO A 102 -11.15 -15.81 7.65
N GLY A 103 -11.29 -15.70 8.97
CA GLY A 103 -12.44 -15.04 9.61
C GLY A 103 -12.63 -13.58 9.19
N ASP A 104 -11.55 -12.83 8.96
CA ASP A 104 -11.62 -11.41 8.57
C ASP A 104 -12.25 -11.25 7.18
N TYR A 105 -11.84 -12.10 6.24
CA TYR A 105 -12.36 -12.10 4.87
C TYR A 105 -13.79 -12.65 4.80
N ASN A 106 -14.09 -13.69 5.57
CA ASN A 106 -15.44 -14.24 5.64
C ASN A 106 -16.42 -13.21 6.24
N ALA A 107 -16.01 -12.47 7.26
CA ALA A 107 -16.80 -11.36 7.80
C ALA A 107 -17.05 -10.27 6.75
N TRP A 108 -16.11 -10.01 5.83
CA TRP A 108 -16.36 -9.11 4.70
C TRP A 108 -17.45 -9.64 3.77
N ALA A 109 -17.39 -10.92 3.39
CA ALA A 109 -18.40 -11.55 2.55
C ALA A 109 -19.79 -11.55 3.20
N GLU A 110 -19.87 -11.92 4.49
CA GLU A 110 -21.10 -11.92 5.30
C GLU A 110 -21.70 -10.52 5.42
N SER A 111 -20.87 -9.47 5.45
CA SER A 111 -21.34 -8.07 5.42
C SER A 111 -21.76 -7.57 4.03
N GLY A 112 -21.89 -8.46 3.04
CA GLY A 112 -22.42 -8.17 1.70
C GLY A 112 -21.36 -7.95 0.62
N ARG A 113 -20.06 -8.13 0.90
CA ARG A 113 -19.00 -8.00 -0.11
C ARG A 113 -18.83 -9.33 -0.87
N GLN A 114 -19.71 -9.59 -1.83
CA GLN A 114 -19.64 -10.79 -2.68
C GLN A 114 -18.27 -10.91 -3.38
N GLY A 115 -17.70 -12.12 -3.42
CA GLY A 115 -16.37 -12.34 -4.00
C GLY A 115 -15.19 -12.13 -3.05
N TRP A 116 -15.44 -11.78 -1.77
CA TRP A 116 -14.40 -11.42 -0.80
C TRP A 116 -14.23 -12.40 0.36
N SER A 117 -14.83 -13.60 0.30
CA SER A 117 -14.55 -14.64 1.30
C SER A 117 -13.11 -15.12 1.20
N TYR A 118 -12.59 -15.77 2.25
CA TYR A 118 -11.22 -16.29 2.23
C TYR A 118 -10.98 -17.26 1.06
N GLU A 119 -11.95 -18.14 0.81
CA GLU A 119 -11.84 -19.14 -0.25
C GLU A 119 -11.81 -18.51 -1.65
N GLU A 120 -12.58 -17.44 -1.86
CA GLU A 120 -12.58 -16.68 -3.12
C GLU A 120 -11.30 -15.86 -3.31
N LEU A 121 -10.70 -15.37 -2.22
CA LEU A 121 -9.46 -14.59 -2.24
C LEU A 121 -8.19 -15.44 -2.26
N ARG A 122 -8.23 -16.67 -1.77
CA ARG A 122 -7.09 -17.59 -1.70
C ARG A 122 -6.35 -17.73 -3.03
N PRO A 123 -7.01 -17.95 -4.18
CA PRO A 123 -6.34 -17.99 -5.48
C PRO A 123 -5.57 -16.71 -5.83
N TYR A 124 -5.98 -15.55 -5.31
CA TYR A 124 -5.28 -14.29 -5.55
C TYR A 124 -4.04 -14.12 -4.67
N PHE A 125 -4.04 -14.65 -3.44
CA PHE A 125 -2.82 -14.73 -2.63
C PHE A 125 -1.79 -15.62 -3.32
N GLU A 126 -2.19 -16.82 -3.73
CA GLU A 126 -1.33 -17.74 -4.48
C GLU A 126 -0.87 -17.13 -5.82
N LYS A 127 -1.75 -16.44 -6.56
CA LYS A 127 -1.36 -15.76 -7.81
C LYS A 127 -0.34 -14.63 -7.60
N ALA A 128 -0.32 -13.99 -6.43
CA ALA A 128 0.64 -12.94 -6.12
C ALA A 128 2.02 -13.50 -5.77
N GLU A 129 2.08 -14.68 -5.15
CA GLU A 129 3.26 -15.25 -4.52
C GLU A 129 4.16 -16.04 -5.49
N GLY A 130 5.44 -15.71 -5.46
CA GLY A 130 6.55 -16.51 -5.98
C GLY A 130 7.34 -17.08 -4.81
N HIS A 131 6.72 -17.95 -4.02
CA HIS A 131 7.33 -18.54 -2.85
C HIS A 131 8.45 -19.51 -3.25
N TRP A 132 9.63 -19.36 -2.63
CA TRP A 132 10.81 -20.13 -3.00
C TRP A 132 11.55 -20.78 -1.83
N SER A 133 11.10 -20.59 -0.58
CA SER A 133 11.75 -21.21 0.59
C SER A 133 11.47 -22.72 0.65
N PRO A 134 12.46 -23.57 1.01
CA PRO A 134 12.28 -25.01 1.15
C PRO A 134 11.49 -25.45 2.41
N VAL A 135 11.16 -24.50 3.29
CA VAL A 135 10.64 -24.78 4.64
C VAL A 135 9.11 -24.92 4.69
N THR A 136 8.39 -24.26 3.77
CA THR A 136 6.92 -24.20 3.75
C THR A 136 6.43 -24.26 2.31
N HIS A 137 5.45 -25.11 1.97
CA HIS A 137 5.15 -25.37 0.55
C HIS A 137 3.69 -25.60 0.15
N ALA A 138 2.82 -26.04 1.06
CA ALA A 138 1.54 -26.63 0.64
C ALA A 138 0.48 -25.61 0.17
N HIS A 139 0.53 -24.36 0.62
CA HIS A 139 -0.55 -23.36 0.40
C HIS A 139 -0.07 -22.03 -0.19
N TYR A 140 1.13 -22.00 -0.75
CA TYR A 140 1.72 -20.81 -1.37
C TYR A 140 1.75 -20.91 -2.89
N GLY A 141 1.59 -19.76 -3.52
CA GLY A 141 1.92 -19.59 -4.93
C GLY A 141 3.42 -19.73 -5.18
N LYS A 142 3.78 -20.30 -6.34
CA LYS A 142 5.18 -20.51 -6.75
C LYS A 142 5.61 -19.66 -7.95
N SER A 143 4.64 -19.09 -8.68
CA SER A 143 4.88 -18.45 -9.98
C SER A 143 4.50 -16.97 -10.00
N GLY A 144 3.96 -16.45 -8.91
CA GLY A 144 3.64 -15.04 -8.75
C GLY A 144 4.90 -14.17 -8.70
N PRO A 145 4.76 -12.88 -9.03
CA PRO A 145 5.89 -11.97 -9.11
C PRO A 145 6.47 -11.58 -7.75
N LEU A 146 5.67 -11.62 -6.67
CA LEU A 146 6.12 -11.21 -5.34
C LEU A 146 6.89 -12.36 -4.71
N GLN A 147 8.22 -12.23 -4.63
CA GLN A 147 9.05 -13.26 -4.02
C GLN A 147 8.95 -13.22 -2.50
N VAL A 148 8.58 -14.37 -1.94
CA VAL A 148 8.36 -14.59 -0.51
C VAL A 148 9.20 -15.78 -0.07
N GLN A 149 9.76 -15.70 1.14
CA GLN A 149 10.48 -16.81 1.76
C GLN A 149 10.24 -16.84 3.27
N ALA A 150 10.23 -18.04 3.86
CA ALA A 150 10.54 -18.17 5.27
C ALA A 150 12.04 -17.86 5.52
N PRO A 151 12.42 -17.29 6.68
CA PRO A 151 13.81 -17.08 7.05
C PRO A 151 14.62 -18.37 6.93
N PRO A 152 15.87 -18.30 6.44
CA PRO A 152 16.75 -19.47 6.39
C PRO A 152 16.85 -20.16 7.76
N PRO A 153 16.95 -21.50 7.84
CA PRO A 153 17.05 -22.20 9.11
C PRO A 153 18.21 -21.73 10.01
N ASN A 154 19.30 -21.27 9.40
CA ASN A 154 20.48 -20.72 10.06
C ASN A 154 20.37 -19.22 10.39
N PHE A 155 19.32 -18.55 9.93
CA PHE A 155 19.04 -17.14 10.22
C PHE A 155 18.05 -17.01 11.39
N LYS A 156 18.42 -17.59 12.54
CA LYS A 156 17.69 -17.41 13.80
C LYS A 156 18.63 -16.79 14.82
N PHE A 157 18.22 -15.66 15.40
CA PHE A 157 18.92 -15.14 16.57
C PHE A 157 18.81 -16.16 17.70
N GLY A 158 19.87 -16.34 18.49
CA GLY A 158 19.87 -17.34 19.58
C GLY A 158 18.67 -17.19 20.53
N VAL A 159 18.23 -15.95 20.75
CA VAL A 159 17.05 -15.61 21.56
C VAL A 159 15.72 -16.14 21.00
N SER A 160 15.60 -16.33 19.68
CA SER A 160 14.34 -16.77 19.06
C SER A 160 13.91 -18.16 19.54
N ARG A 161 14.86 -19.05 19.82
CA ARG A 161 14.56 -20.38 20.39
C ARG A 161 14.08 -20.28 21.84
N GLU A 162 14.72 -19.41 22.63
CA GLU A 162 14.32 -19.19 24.03
C GLU A 162 12.94 -18.53 24.10
N ILE A 163 12.62 -17.61 23.20
CA ILE A 163 11.28 -17.02 23.06
C ILE A 163 10.24 -18.08 22.71
N ALA A 164 10.53 -18.96 21.74
CA ALA A 164 9.60 -20.03 21.38
C ALA A 164 9.36 -20.99 22.56
N HIS A 165 10.42 -21.39 23.28
CA HIS A 165 10.29 -22.24 24.46
C HIS A 165 9.54 -21.56 25.62
N ALA A 166 9.75 -20.26 25.83
CA ALA A 166 9.00 -19.49 26.81
C ALA A 166 7.52 -19.36 26.43
N ALA A 167 7.22 -19.13 25.14
CA ALA A 167 5.85 -19.06 24.63
C ALA A 167 5.13 -20.41 24.81
N GLU A 168 5.79 -21.52 24.53
CA GLU A 168 5.25 -22.87 24.75
C GLU A 168 4.91 -23.12 26.23
N LYS A 169 5.79 -22.74 27.16
CA LYS A 169 5.53 -22.81 28.61
C LYS A 169 4.34 -21.97 29.08
N LEU A 170 4.04 -20.89 28.37
CA LEU A 170 2.88 -20.04 28.62
C LEU A 170 1.60 -20.58 27.95
N GLY A 171 1.68 -21.71 27.25
CA GLY A 171 0.54 -22.35 26.58
C GLY A 171 0.29 -21.85 25.14
N PHE A 172 1.19 -21.07 24.56
CA PHE A 172 1.07 -20.65 23.16
C PHE A 172 1.55 -21.74 22.20
N ALA A 173 0.80 -21.95 21.12
CA ALA A 173 1.19 -22.85 20.05
C ALA A 173 2.46 -22.34 19.34
N ILE A 174 3.39 -23.24 19.04
CA ILE A 174 4.57 -22.96 18.22
C ILE A 174 4.29 -23.46 16.80
N CYS A 175 4.19 -22.52 15.88
CA CYS A 175 3.71 -22.75 14.52
C CYS A 175 4.80 -22.43 13.51
N ASN A 176 5.01 -23.32 12.54
CA ASN A 176 6.05 -23.14 11.52
C ASN A 176 5.62 -22.27 10.34
N ASP A 177 4.44 -21.67 10.41
CA ASP A 177 3.91 -20.84 9.34
C ASP A 177 2.85 -19.87 9.87
N VAL A 178 3.02 -18.57 9.66
CA VAL A 178 2.03 -17.56 10.05
C VAL A 178 0.84 -17.47 9.08
N ASN A 179 0.97 -17.99 7.86
CA ASN A 179 -0.05 -17.87 6.81
C ASN A 179 -0.86 -19.15 6.57
N ASP A 180 -0.58 -20.22 7.30
CA ASP A 180 -1.38 -21.44 7.24
C ASP A 180 -2.72 -21.21 7.94
N ALA A 181 -3.77 -21.08 7.13
CA ALA A 181 -5.14 -20.84 7.59
C ALA A 181 -5.73 -21.93 8.51
N ARG A 182 -5.07 -23.09 8.63
CA ARG A 182 -5.49 -24.18 9.53
C ARG A 182 -4.92 -24.03 10.94
N LEU A 183 -3.91 -23.17 11.12
CA LEU A 183 -3.26 -22.97 12.40
C LEU A 183 -4.05 -21.96 13.26
N PRO A 184 -3.85 -21.96 14.59
CA PRO A 184 -4.46 -20.98 15.47
C PRO A 184 -4.15 -19.54 15.04
N THR A 185 -5.04 -18.61 15.37
CA THR A 185 -4.85 -17.17 15.07
C THR A 185 -3.90 -16.46 16.05
N SER A 186 -3.53 -17.14 17.15
CA SER A 186 -2.60 -16.64 18.17
C SER A 186 -1.58 -17.72 18.55
N GLY A 187 -0.35 -17.29 18.81
CA GLY A 187 0.79 -18.21 18.99
C GLY A 187 2.14 -17.57 18.64
N CYS A 188 3.19 -18.39 18.66
CA CYS A 188 4.52 -18.04 18.19
C CYS A 188 4.74 -18.64 16.79
N PHE A 189 4.82 -17.78 15.77
CA PHE A 189 4.85 -18.22 14.38
C PHE A 189 6.20 -17.94 13.71
N LEU A 190 6.60 -18.84 12.80
CA LEU A 190 7.63 -18.51 11.81
C LEU A 190 7.06 -17.48 10.82
N LEU A 191 7.70 -16.31 10.78
CA LEU A 191 7.28 -15.18 9.97
C LEU A 191 7.97 -15.17 8.61
N HIS A 192 7.19 -15.16 7.53
CA HIS A 192 7.73 -15.03 6.17
C HIS A 192 8.11 -13.60 5.84
N LEU A 193 9.01 -13.46 4.87
CA LEU A 193 9.60 -12.20 4.45
C LEU A 193 9.45 -12.01 2.93
N THR A 194 9.16 -10.80 2.49
CA THR A 194 9.21 -10.39 1.07
C THR A 194 10.64 -10.13 0.63
N THR A 195 11.47 -11.18 0.66
CA THR A 195 12.88 -11.12 0.25
C THR A 195 13.11 -12.09 -0.91
N ALA A 196 13.69 -11.57 -1.99
CA ALA A 196 13.97 -12.28 -3.21
C ALA A 196 15.16 -13.25 -3.08
N GLN A 197 15.31 -14.15 -4.05
CA GLN A 197 16.40 -15.15 -4.11
C GLN A 197 17.80 -14.52 -4.11
N ASP A 198 17.91 -13.29 -4.60
CA ASP A 198 19.16 -12.52 -4.61
C ASP A 198 19.45 -11.81 -3.27
N GLY A 199 18.65 -12.06 -2.24
CA GLY A 199 18.79 -11.47 -0.90
C GLY A 199 18.26 -10.05 -0.77
N TYR A 200 17.72 -9.45 -1.84
CA TYR A 200 17.15 -8.11 -1.81
C TYR A 200 15.66 -8.11 -1.50
N ARG A 201 15.16 -6.97 -1.03
CA ARG A 201 13.73 -6.70 -0.86
C ARG A 201 12.95 -6.96 -2.15
N SER A 202 11.87 -7.74 -2.05
CA SER A 202 10.87 -7.89 -3.09
C SER A 202 9.76 -6.85 -2.91
N SER A 203 10.05 -5.59 -3.28
CA SER A 203 9.03 -4.54 -3.29
C SER A 203 8.05 -4.77 -4.46
N THR A 204 6.84 -4.23 -4.38
CA THR A 204 5.88 -4.34 -5.49
C THR A 204 6.38 -3.67 -6.76
N PHE A 205 7.19 -2.62 -6.67
CA PHE A 205 7.83 -2.02 -7.84
C PHE A 205 8.77 -3.01 -8.53
N ARG A 206 9.65 -3.69 -7.78
CA ARG A 206 10.59 -4.66 -8.32
C ARG A 206 9.89 -5.93 -8.82
N ALA A 207 8.89 -6.40 -8.08
CA ALA A 207 8.12 -7.61 -8.40
C ALA A 207 7.23 -7.40 -9.63
N TYR A 208 6.42 -6.34 -9.64
CA TYR A 208 5.40 -6.12 -10.67
C TYR A 208 5.82 -5.17 -11.79
N LEU A 209 6.80 -4.30 -11.61
CA LEU A 209 7.23 -3.41 -12.69
C LEU A 209 8.74 -3.51 -12.93
N PRO A 210 9.32 -4.72 -13.05
CA PRO A 210 10.73 -4.85 -13.36
C PRO A 210 11.02 -4.25 -14.74
N LYS A 211 12.22 -3.70 -14.92
CA LYS A 211 12.60 -2.98 -16.15
C LYS A 211 12.31 -3.76 -17.43
N HIS A 212 12.61 -5.06 -17.46
CA HIS A 212 12.35 -5.90 -18.64
C HIS A 212 10.85 -5.98 -18.99
N PHE A 213 9.97 -6.07 -17.98
CA PHE A 213 8.53 -6.09 -18.19
C PHE A 213 8.04 -4.75 -18.76
N VAL A 214 8.45 -3.64 -18.15
CA VAL A 214 8.08 -2.29 -18.61
C VAL A 214 8.54 -2.06 -20.06
N LEU A 215 9.75 -2.48 -20.41
CA LEU A 215 10.27 -2.36 -21.78
C LEU A 215 9.50 -3.24 -22.77
N ALA A 216 9.13 -4.46 -22.38
CA ALA A 216 8.32 -5.37 -23.21
C ALA A 216 6.87 -4.91 -23.39
N HIS A 217 6.40 -3.95 -22.60
CA HIS A 217 5.04 -3.40 -22.63
C HIS A 217 5.04 -1.88 -22.89
N ARG A 218 6.12 -1.33 -23.44
CA ARG A 218 6.28 0.12 -23.65
C ARG A 218 5.23 0.75 -24.57
N GLU A 219 4.58 -0.06 -25.41
CA GLU A 219 3.55 0.37 -26.34
C GLU A 219 2.21 0.61 -25.65
N ASN A 220 1.96 -0.08 -24.53
CA ASN A 220 0.65 -0.09 -23.88
C ASN A 220 0.69 0.24 -22.37
N LEU A 221 1.87 0.30 -21.75
CA LEU A 221 2.09 0.74 -20.38
C LEU A 221 2.92 2.02 -20.33
N HIS A 222 2.31 3.10 -19.89
CA HIS A 222 2.93 4.40 -19.69
C HIS A 222 3.06 4.69 -18.20
N ILE A 223 4.26 5.04 -17.73
CA ILE A 223 4.53 5.34 -16.32
C ILE A 223 5.01 6.79 -16.20
N CYS A 224 4.18 7.63 -15.56
CA CYS A 224 4.49 9.03 -15.29
C CYS A 224 4.86 9.22 -13.82
N THR A 225 6.16 9.27 -13.54
CA THR A 225 6.69 9.62 -12.21
C THR A 225 6.80 11.14 -12.04
N LYS A 226 7.09 11.59 -10.82
CA LYS A 226 7.19 13.03 -10.47
C LYS A 226 5.96 13.82 -10.92
N THR A 227 4.79 13.18 -10.89
CA THR A 227 3.53 13.69 -11.42
C THR A 227 2.41 13.52 -10.41
N ILE A 228 1.63 14.57 -10.23
CA ILE A 228 0.55 14.67 -9.26
C ILE A 228 -0.78 14.55 -9.99
N ALA A 229 -1.60 13.55 -9.68
CA ALA A 229 -3.01 13.61 -10.01
C ALA A 229 -3.70 14.64 -9.11
N CYS A 230 -4.20 15.70 -9.73
CA CYS A 230 -4.81 16.84 -9.06
C CYS A 230 -6.32 16.68 -8.89
N LYS A 231 -6.99 16.07 -9.88
CA LYS A 231 -8.44 15.96 -9.93
C LYS A 231 -8.83 14.83 -10.87
N VAL A 232 -9.80 14.02 -10.49
CA VAL A 232 -10.52 13.18 -11.46
C VAL A 232 -11.61 14.03 -12.08
N GLU A 233 -11.65 14.11 -13.41
CA GLU A 233 -12.75 14.78 -14.10
C GLU A 233 -13.91 13.81 -14.23
N VAL A 234 -15.11 14.28 -13.87
CA VAL A 234 -16.34 13.50 -13.93
C VAL A 234 -17.37 14.24 -14.77
N LYS A 235 -18.19 13.48 -15.48
CA LYS A 235 -19.36 13.99 -16.19
C LYS A 235 -20.56 13.15 -15.81
N GLN A 236 -21.71 13.80 -15.69
CA GLN A 236 -22.96 13.09 -15.53
C GLN A 236 -23.40 12.56 -16.89
N SER A 237 -23.75 11.28 -16.96
CA SER A 237 -24.36 10.68 -18.15
C SER A 237 -25.79 11.19 -18.32
N ALA A 238 -26.36 10.96 -19.51
CA ALA A 238 -27.77 11.21 -19.77
C ALA A 238 -28.71 10.44 -18.82
N THR A 239 -28.24 9.32 -18.24
CA THR A 239 -28.96 8.50 -17.26
C THR A 239 -28.77 8.96 -15.81
N GLY A 240 -28.13 10.10 -15.58
CA GLY A 240 -27.86 10.64 -14.24
C GLY A 240 -26.67 9.99 -13.52
N THR A 241 -26.02 8.99 -14.12
CA THR A 241 -24.88 8.28 -13.54
C THR A 241 -23.61 9.11 -13.66
N LEU A 242 -22.85 9.24 -12.58
CA LEU A 242 -21.58 9.95 -12.60
C LEU A 242 -20.48 9.06 -13.22
N ARG A 243 -19.79 9.56 -14.26
CA ARG A 243 -18.72 8.85 -14.95
C ARG A 243 -17.41 9.61 -14.89
N ALA A 244 -16.35 8.95 -14.45
CA ALA A 244 -14.98 9.47 -14.59
C ALA A 244 -14.56 9.51 -16.07
N THR A 245 -14.05 10.64 -16.52
CA THR A 245 -13.65 10.91 -17.91
C THR A 245 -12.16 11.08 -18.10
N GLY A 246 -11.41 11.24 -17.01
CA GLY A 246 -9.96 11.43 -17.05
C GLY A 246 -9.43 12.05 -15.77
N VAL A 247 -8.18 12.49 -15.83
CA VAL A 247 -7.47 13.04 -14.68
C VAL A 247 -6.68 14.27 -15.11
N ILE A 248 -6.73 15.33 -14.29
CA ILE A 248 -5.83 16.48 -14.41
C ILE A 248 -4.54 16.16 -13.68
N LEU A 249 -3.42 16.26 -14.39
CA LEU A 249 -2.07 16.00 -13.92
C LEU A 249 -1.28 17.30 -13.79
N GLN A 250 -0.33 17.32 -12.87
CA GLN A 250 0.62 18.41 -12.72
C GLN A 250 2.00 17.85 -12.34
N GLY A 251 3.07 18.38 -12.94
CA GLY A 251 4.44 18.04 -12.49
C GLY A 251 4.69 18.47 -11.04
N THR A 252 5.57 17.78 -10.33
CA THR A 252 5.87 18.11 -8.92
C THR A 252 6.65 19.41 -8.73
N LYS A 253 7.24 19.97 -9.79
CA LYS A 253 8.02 21.22 -9.71
C LYS A 253 7.07 22.42 -9.58
N PRO A 254 7.39 23.43 -8.75
CA PRO A 254 6.64 24.68 -8.71
C PRO A 254 6.49 25.30 -10.10
N GLY A 255 5.32 25.84 -10.42
CA GLY A 255 5.05 26.43 -11.74
C GLY A 255 4.78 25.44 -12.87
N SER A 256 4.75 24.13 -12.60
CA SER A 256 4.39 23.13 -13.62
C SER A 256 2.96 23.36 -14.13
N SER A 257 2.79 23.37 -15.46
CA SER A 257 1.48 23.44 -16.09
C SER A 257 0.64 22.19 -15.80
N THR A 258 -0.67 22.37 -15.83
CA THR A 258 -1.61 21.26 -15.72
C THR A 258 -1.86 20.64 -17.10
N ARG A 259 -2.11 19.33 -17.13
CA ARG A 259 -2.42 18.56 -18.33
C ARG A 259 -3.64 17.70 -18.05
N PHE A 260 -4.62 17.68 -18.94
CA PHE A 260 -5.73 16.73 -18.86
C PHE A 260 -5.37 15.46 -19.62
N VAL A 261 -5.61 14.30 -19.01
CA VAL A 261 -5.50 13.00 -19.67
C VAL A 261 -6.85 12.29 -19.60
N ALA A 262 -7.43 12.01 -20.77
CA ALA A 262 -8.70 11.32 -20.86
C ALA A 262 -8.56 9.82 -20.55
N ALA A 263 -9.54 9.27 -19.85
CA ALA A 263 -9.68 7.83 -19.61
C ALA A 263 -10.89 7.31 -20.39
N ARG A 264 -10.67 6.34 -21.29
CA ARG A 264 -11.75 5.79 -22.13
C ARG A 264 -12.64 4.82 -21.36
N LYS A 265 -12.04 4.04 -20.47
CA LYS A 265 -12.72 3.01 -19.68
C LYS A 265 -12.89 3.47 -18.23
N GLU A 266 -11.81 3.44 -17.46
CA GLU A 266 -11.85 3.59 -16.01
C GLU A 266 -10.72 4.47 -15.49
N VAL A 267 -10.94 5.04 -14.30
CA VAL A 267 -9.91 5.67 -13.47
C VAL A 267 -9.90 4.93 -12.13
N VAL A 268 -8.79 4.26 -11.82
CA VAL A 268 -8.64 3.48 -10.57
C VAL A 268 -7.73 4.23 -9.61
N LEU A 269 -8.22 4.49 -8.39
CA LEU A 269 -7.48 5.25 -7.39
C LEU A 269 -6.68 4.31 -6.48
N CYS A 270 -5.35 4.40 -6.56
CA CYS A 270 -4.42 3.56 -5.79
C CYS A 270 -3.52 4.38 -4.84
N CYS A 271 -4.08 5.45 -4.27
CA CYS A 271 -3.31 6.47 -3.55
C CYS A 271 -3.00 6.12 -2.09
N GLY A 272 -3.48 4.97 -1.62
CA GLY A 272 -3.40 4.57 -0.21
C GLY A 272 -4.59 5.11 0.61
N ALA A 273 -4.78 4.53 1.80
CA ALA A 273 -5.94 4.80 2.66
C ALA A 273 -6.05 6.27 3.08
N ILE A 274 -4.92 6.97 3.25
CA ILE A 274 -4.90 8.37 3.69
C ILE A 274 -5.18 9.35 2.55
N THR A 275 -4.63 9.08 1.37
CA THR A 275 -4.61 10.05 0.26
C THR A 275 -5.77 9.88 -0.71
N THR A 276 -6.27 8.66 -0.88
CA THR A 276 -7.43 8.39 -1.77
C THR A 276 -8.67 9.21 -1.37
N PRO A 277 -9.12 9.23 -0.10
CA PRO A 277 -10.26 10.05 0.30
C PRO A 277 -9.96 11.55 0.16
N GLN A 278 -8.72 11.98 0.38
CA GLN A 278 -8.32 13.37 0.13
C GLN A 278 -8.53 13.74 -1.33
N LEU A 279 -8.11 12.89 -2.29
CA LEU A 279 -8.28 13.12 -3.73
C LEU A 279 -9.76 13.25 -4.12
N LEU A 280 -10.64 12.45 -3.51
CA LEU A 280 -12.08 12.50 -3.72
C LEU A 280 -12.70 13.81 -3.20
N MET A 281 -12.23 14.29 -2.04
CA MET A 281 -12.78 15.47 -1.36
C MET A 281 -12.10 16.82 -1.70
N LEU A 282 -11.03 16.86 -2.51
CA LEU A 282 -10.07 17.98 -2.53
C LEU A 282 -10.67 19.41 -2.54
N ARG A 283 -10.10 20.21 -1.63
CA ARG A 283 -10.50 21.53 -1.10
C ARG A 283 -10.26 22.77 -1.98
N SER A 284 -10.25 22.66 -3.31
CA SER A 284 -10.03 23.83 -4.19
C SER A 284 -11.24 24.02 -5.10
N PRO A 285 -11.68 25.27 -5.38
CA PRO A 285 -12.96 25.63 -6.03
C PRO A 285 -13.18 25.13 -7.47
N SER A 286 -12.42 24.11 -7.91
CA SER A 286 -12.50 23.52 -9.25
C SER A 286 -12.47 21.99 -9.24
N ARG A 287 -12.72 21.30 -8.09
CA ARG A 287 -12.38 19.87 -7.89
C ARG A 287 -13.56 18.95 -7.49
N LEU A 288 -13.29 17.64 -7.56
CA LEU A 288 -14.17 16.46 -7.71
C LEU A 288 -15.31 16.28 -6.69
N GLY A 289 -15.28 16.89 -5.51
CA GLY A 289 -16.47 16.99 -4.63
C GLY A 289 -17.21 15.69 -4.28
N ILE A 290 -16.52 14.57 -4.14
CA ILE A 290 -17.11 13.29 -3.72
C ILE A 290 -16.78 13.04 -2.25
N GLY A 291 -17.80 13.04 -1.38
CA GLY A 291 -17.63 12.85 0.06
C GLY A 291 -18.81 13.36 0.90
N PRO A 292 -18.68 13.49 2.22
CA PRO A 292 -19.76 13.93 3.10
C PRO A 292 -20.19 15.37 2.77
N ALA A 293 -21.47 15.58 2.43
CA ALA A 293 -21.94 16.87 1.89
C ALA A 293 -21.69 18.03 2.86
N ASN A 294 -22.02 17.83 4.15
CA ASN A 294 -21.80 18.83 5.20
C ASN A 294 -20.33 19.25 5.31
N HIS A 295 -19.40 18.29 5.27
CA HIS A 295 -17.97 18.58 5.35
C HIS A 295 -17.50 19.36 4.11
N LEU A 296 -17.89 18.92 2.91
CA LEU A 296 -17.53 19.56 1.65
C LEU A 296 -18.02 21.03 1.60
N GLN A 297 -19.26 21.28 2.00
CA GLN A 297 -19.83 22.62 2.07
C GLN A 297 -19.08 23.52 3.07
N GLN A 298 -18.78 23.01 4.27
CA GLN A 298 -18.02 23.75 5.30
C GLN A 298 -16.65 24.22 4.81
N VAL A 299 -15.99 23.44 3.95
CA VAL A 299 -14.68 23.77 3.40
C VAL A 299 -14.73 24.45 2.03
N GLY A 300 -15.93 24.80 1.54
CA GLY A 300 -16.15 25.54 0.29
C GLY A 300 -15.97 24.71 -0.99
N VAL A 301 -16.21 23.41 -0.93
CA VAL A 301 -16.15 22.49 -2.08
C VAL A 301 -17.56 22.18 -2.58
N PRO A 302 -17.87 22.39 -3.87
CA PRO A 302 -19.14 21.96 -4.44
C PRO A 302 -19.31 20.45 -4.32
N VAL A 303 -20.49 20.01 -3.87
CA VAL A 303 -20.82 18.58 -3.78
C VAL A 303 -21.19 18.08 -5.16
N VAL A 304 -20.40 17.14 -5.68
CA VAL A 304 -20.66 16.44 -6.95
C VAL A 304 -21.39 15.12 -6.69
N HIS A 305 -21.00 14.42 -5.62
CA HIS A 305 -21.69 13.22 -5.16
C HIS A 305 -21.52 13.08 -3.64
N GLU A 306 -22.64 12.96 -2.94
CA GLU A 306 -22.63 12.73 -1.50
C GLU A 306 -22.26 11.27 -1.21
N LEU A 307 -21.23 11.07 -0.40
CA LEU A 307 -20.79 9.75 0.04
C LEU A 307 -20.12 9.85 1.41
N ASP A 308 -20.89 9.66 2.47
CA ASP A 308 -20.45 9.86 3.87
C ASP A 308 -19.29 8.97 4.30
N GLY A 309 -19.12 7.83 3.66
CA GLY A 309 -18.01 6.91 3.93
C GLY A 309 -16.63 7.46 3.55
N VAL A 310 -16.55 8.48 2.68
CA VAL A 310 -15.25 8.98 2.19
C VAL A 310 -14.51 9.73 3.29
N GLY A 311 -13.35 9.19 3.69
CA GLY A 311 -12.52 9.77 4.76
C GLY A 311 -12.93 9.32 6.16
N SER A 312 -14.01 8.53 6.26
CA SER A 312 -14.52 7.94 7.50
C SER A 312 -13.93 6.53 7.72
N ASN A 313 -14.13 5.97 8.91
CA ASN A 313 -13.76 4.59 9.26
C ASN A 313 -12.26 4.26 9.03
N LEU A 314 -11.36 5.19 9.32
CA LEU A 314 -9.92 4.91 9.34
C LEU A 314 -9.61 3.94 10.50
N GLN A 315 -8.99 2.82 10.17
CA GLN A 315 -8.53 1.80 11.12
C GLN A 315 -7.04 1.57 10.90
N ASP A 316 -6.29 1.34 11.99
CA ASP A 316 -4.86 1.08 11.96
C ASP A 316 -4.45 0.21 13.17
N HIS A 317 -3.27 -0.41 13.10
CA HIS A 317 -2.69 -1.16 14.21
C HIS A 317 -1.68 -0.30 14.96
N MET A 318 -1.94 -0.06 16.25
CA MET A 318 -1.02 0.68 17.11
C MET A 318 0.16 -0.22 17.52
N GLY A 319 1.35 0.10 17.04
CA GLY A 319 2.59 -0.54 17.47
C GLY A 319 3.07 0.00 18.82
N CYS A 320 3.49 -0.90 19.70
CA CYS A 320 4.25 -0.59 20.91
C CYS A 320 5.57 -1.38 20.86
N SER A 321 6.65 -0.78 21.39
CA SER A 321 7.97 -1.39 21.39
C SER A 321 8.48 -1.48 22.83
N ASP A 322 8.68 -2.70 23.31
CA ASP A 322 9.34 -2.98 24.57
C ASP A 322 10.77 -3.45 24.32
N VAL A 323 11.72 -2.93 25.09
CA VAL A 323 13.14 -3.30 25.01
C VAL A 323 13.53 -4.03 26.27
N ALA A 324 13.99 -5.28 26.12
CA ALA A 324 14.45 -6.12 27.21
C ALA A 324 15.89 -6.60 26.96
N THR A 325 16.67 -6.68 28.02
CA THR A 325 18.04 -7.22 27.98
C THR A 325 18.03 -8.65 28.47
N TYR A 326 18.49 -9.58 27.64
CA TYR A 326 18.66 -10.98 27.99
C TYR A 326 20.11 -11.24 28.41
N HIS A 327 20.31 -11.66 29.65
CA HIS A 327 21.61 -12.13 30.14
C HIS A 327 21.60 -13.65 30.16
N ARG A 328 22.53 -14.27 29.42
CA ARG A 328 22.78 -15.71 29.50
C ARG A 328 23.64 -15.94 30.74
N LEU A 329 23.08 -16.62 31.74
CA LEU A 329 23.82 -17.09 32.92
C LEU A 329 24.80 -18.19 32.51
#